data_AF-A0A9E0QY94-F1
#
_entry.id   AF-A0A9E0QY94-F1
#
_cell.length_a   1.000
_cell.length_b   1.000
_cell.length_c   1.000
_cell.angle_alpha   90.00
_cell.angle_beta   90.00
_cell.angle_gamma   90.00
#
_symmetry.space_group_name_H-M   'P 1'
#
loop_
_entity.id
_entity.type
_entity.pdbx_description
1 polymer ?
#
loop_
_entity_poly.entity_id
_entity_poly.type
_entity_poly.pdbx_seq_one_letter_code
_entity_poly.pdbx_strand_id
1 'polypeptide(L)'
;MRTGLLRYLLAGLLSLNPITIIEANELPIIANSSATISLEQEFQLGRTWARMLRGQAPEYGDPLVVNYLNGLLWQLAASSQLQDHRLDLIVLDNPNLNAFAVPGGVVGINSGLLLGAKDEPELASVIAH
;
A
#
# COMPACT_ATOMS: atom_id res chain seq x y z
N MET A 1 22.79 3.65 89.54
CA MET A 1 21.34 3.57 89.26
C MET A 1 21.21 2.64 88.06
N ARG A 2 20.95 1.33 88.23
CA ARG A 2 19.61 0.68 88.28
C ARG A 2 18.73 1.17 87.13
N THR A 3 18.09 0.39 86.25
CA THR A 3 17.86 -1.05 85.96
C THR A 3 16.79 -1.04 84.85
N GLY A 4 16.59 -2.14 84.12
CA GLY A 4 15.38 -2.38 83.30
C GLY A 4 15.73 -2.78 81.87
N LEU A 5 15.93 -4.05 81.50
CA LEU A 5 15.02 -5.21 81.54
C LEU A 5 13.65 -4.95 80.90
N LEU A 6 13.45 -5.69 79.80
CA LEU A 6 12.25 -6.45 79.44
C LEU A 6 11.08 -5.74 78.74
N ARG A 7 10.62 -6.43 77.67
CA ARG A 7 9.29 -6.34 77.02
C ARG A 7 9.18 -5.12 76.09
N TYR A 8 8.84 -5.24 74.81
CA TYR A 8 7.65 -5.85 74.22
C TYR A 8 8.02 -6.50 72.87
N LEU A 9 7.75 -7.79 72.62
CA LEU A 9 6.46 -8.33 72.17
C LEU A 9 5.88 -7.62 70.94
N LEU A 10 6.04 -8.29 69.80
CA LEU A 10 5.00 -8.54 68.80
C LEU A 10 4.48 -7.34 67.99
N ALA A 11 5.09 -7.11 66.83
CA ALA A 11 4.42 -6.50 65.69
C ALA A 11 5.04 -7.04 64.38
N GLY A 12 4.81 -8.32 64.11
CA GLY A 12 5.01 -8.88 62.77
C GLY A 12 3.89 -8.40 61.86
N LEU A 13 3.97 -7.15 61.40
CA LEU A 13 3.10 -6.60 60.37
C LEU A 13 3.64 -6.99 59.00
N LEU A 14 2.83 -7.77 58.30
CA LEU A 14 2.94 -8.23 56.92
C LEU A 14 3.51 -7.14 55.99
N SER A 15 4.74 -7.32 55.50
CA SER A 15 5.24 -6.54 54.36
C SER A 15 4.63 -7.10 53.07
N LEU A 16 3.53 -6.50 52.63
CA LEU A 16 3.03 -6.67 51.26
C LEU A 16 4.05 -6.01 50.33
N ASN A 17 4.90 -6.80 49.68
CA ASN A 17 5.69 -6.31 48.56
C ASN A 17 4.73 -5.98 47.40
N PRO A 18 4.80 -4.78 46.79
CA PRO A 18 4.03 -4.50 45.59
C PRO A 18 4.56 -5.41 44.47
N ILE A 19 3.66 -6.18 43.86
CA ILE A 19 3.94 -6.89 42.61
C ILE A 19 4.02 -5.81 41.52
N THR A 20 5.24 -5.51 41.06
CA THR A 20 5.45 -4.74 39.82
C THR A 20 4.96 -5.60 38.65
N ILE A 21 3.85 -5.19 38.03
CA ILE A 21 3.44 -5.70 36.73
C ILE A 21 4.43 -5.13 35.71
N ILE A 22 5.29 -5.98 35.15
CA ILE A 22 6.14 -5.59 34.03
C ILE A 22 5.23 -5.60 32.80
N GLU A 23 4.76 -4.43 32.38
CA GLU A 23 4.12 -4.23 31.08
C GLU A 23 5.12 -4.59 29.98
N ALA A 24 5.01 -5.82 29.47
CA ALA A 24 5.78 -6.28 28.32
C ALA A 24 5.11 -5.80 27.04
N ASN A 25 5.25 -4.51 26.69
CA ASN A 25 4.85 -4.07 25.36
C ASN A 25 5.55 -2.79 24.89
N GLU A 26 6.83 -2.86 24.59
CA GLU A 26 7.38 -2.07 23.48
C GLU A 26 8.26 -2.99 22.64
N LEU A 27 7.65 -3.60 21.63
CA LEU A 27 8.39 -4.23 20.54
C LEU A 27 9.20 -3.13 19.83
N PRO A 28 10.49 -3.35 19.53
CA PRO A 28 11.30 -2.40 18.79
C PRO A 28 10.64 -2.06 17.45
N ILE A 29 10.42 -0.77 17.19
CA ILE A 29 9.87 -0.30 15.92
C ILE A 29 10.94 -0.45 14.85
N ILE A 30 10.98 -1.61 14.18
CA ILE A 30 11.80 -1.85 13.00
C ILE A 30 11.01 -1.28 11.79
N ALA A 31 10.74 0.02 11.79
CA ALA A 31 10.01 0.69 10.69
C ALA A 31 10.61 2.06 10.34
N ASN A 32 11.91 2.26 10.61
CA ASN A 32 12.61 3.50 10.23
C ASN A 32 13.47 3.36 8.96
N SER A 33 13.35 2.25 8.21
CA SER A 33 13.89 2.13 6.84
C SER A 33 12.87 2.53 5.77
N SER A 34 11.94 3.42 6.09
CA SER A 34 11.06 4.08 5.12
C SER A 34 11.52 5.52 4.95
N ALA A 35 12.47 5.76 4.05
CA ALA A 35 12.48 7.05 3.37
C ALA A 35 11.15 7.10 2.59
N THR A 36 10.15 7.78 3.14
CA THR A 36 8.85 7.95 2.48
C THR A 36 9.10 8.73 1.19
N ILE A 37 8.98 8.05 0.05
CA ILE A 37 9.04 8.69 -1.26
C ILE A 37 7.84 9.64 -1.34
N SER A 38 8.07 10.89 -1.71
CA SER A 38 6.98 11.86 -1.92
C SER A 38 6.15 11.52 -3.16
N LEU A 39 4.87 11.91 -3.19
CA LEU A 39 4.00 11.71 -4.35
C LEU A 39 4.61 12.25 -5.66
N GLU A 40 5.36 13.36 -5.57
CA GLU A 40 6.04 13.92 -6.74
C GLU A 40 7.22 13.05 -7.19
N GLN A 41 8.00 12.49 -6.26
CA GLN A 41 9.06 11.54 -6.61
C GLN A 41 8.49 10.24 -7.20
N GLU A 42 7.38 9.73 -6.67
CA GLU A 42 6.67 8.59 -7.25
C GLU A 42 6.18 8.89 -8.68
N PHE A 43 5.62 10.09 -8.90
CA PHE A 43 5.22 10.54 -10.23
C PHE A 43 6.39 10.54 -11.22
N GLN A 44 7.53 11.12 -10.86
CA GLN A 44 8.72 11.14 -11.72
C GLN A 44 9.28 9.73 -11.98
N LEU A 45 9.24 8.85 -10.99
CA LEU A 45 9.61 7.45 -11.14
C LEU A 45 8.69 6.74 -12.14
N GLY A 46 7.37 6.92 -12.01
CA GLY A 46 6.36 6.40 -12.92
C GLY A 46 6.56 6.87 -14.35
N ARG A 47 6.80 8.16 -14.57
CA ARG A 47 7.08 8.71 -15.91
C ARG A 47 8.33 8.10 -16.53
N THR A 48 9.38 7.88 -15.72
CA THR A 48 10.62 7.26 -16.18
C THR A 48 10.39 5.81 -16.56
N TRP A 49 9.68 5.07 -15.72
CA TRP A 49 9.32 3.67 -15.98
C TRP A 49 8.46 3.53 -17.24
N ALA A 50 7.44 4.37 -17.42
CA ALA A 50 6.59 4.41 -18.60
C ALA A 50 7.39 4.63 -19.89
N ARG A 51 8.34 5.58 -19.89
CA ARG A 51 9.22 5.82 -21.04
C ARG A 51 10.08 4.60 -21.37
N MET A 52 10.61 3.92 -20.36
CA MET A 52 11.39 2.70 -20.57
C MET A 52 10.53 1.58 -21.14
N LEU A 53 9.31 1.38 -20.62
CA LEU A 53 8.38 0.37 -21.10
C LEU A 53 8.02 0.58 -22.58
N ARG A 54 7.67 1.80 -22.98
CA ARG A 54 7.35 2.14 -24.37
C ARG A 54 8.48 1.86 -25.35
N GLY A 55 9.73 1.83 -24.88
CA GLY A 55 10.89 1.44 -25.69
C GLY A 55 11.12 -0.07 -25.80
N GLN A 56 10.48 -0.87 -24.94
CA GLN A 56 10.69 -2.33 -24.84
C GLN A 56 9.48 -3.15 -25.30
N ALA A 57 8.27 -2.62 -25.14
CA ALA A 57 7.02 -3.31 -25.44
C ALA A 57 6.19 -2.52 -26.47
N PRO A 58 5.64 -3.19 -27.50
CA PRO A 58 4.79 -2.54 -28.47
C PRO A 58 3.47 -2.09 -27.81
N GLU A 59 3.08 -0.84 -28.07
CA GLU A 59 1.76 -0.34 -27.68
C GLU A 59 0.69 -0.81 -28.67
N TYR A 60 -0.54 -0.96 -28.17
CA TYR A 60 -1.69 -1.37 -28.95
C TYR A 60 -2.09 -0.27 -29.93
N GLY A 61 -2.28 -0.63 -31.20
CA GLY A 61 -2.35 0.35 -32.29
C GLY A 61 -3.72 0.98 -32.56
N ASP A 62 -4.81 0.48 -31.96
CA ASP A 62 -6.17 0.98 -32.24
C ASP A 62 -6.56 2.14 -31.30
N PRO A 63 -6.70 3.38 -31.81
CA PRO A 63 -7.05 4.53 -30.99
C PRO A 63 -8.45 4.45 -30.38
N LEU A 64 -9.40 3.73 -30.99
CA LEU A 64 -10.75 3.60 -30.44
C LEU A 64 -10.74 2.77 -29.17
N VAL A 65 -9.99 1.66 -29.18
CA VAL A 65 -9.81 0.80 -28.02
C VAL A 65 -9.09 1.55 -26.90
N VAL A 66 -8.00 2.25 -27.23
CA VAL A 66 -7.25 3.04 -26.25
C VAL A 66 -8.13 4.14 -25.62
N ASN A 67 -8.91 4.86 -26.44
CA ASN A 67 -9.83 5.89 -25.94
C ASN A 67 -10.93 5.32 -25.03
N TYR A 68 -11.50 4.17 -25.40
CA TYR A 68 -12.49 3.48 -24.58
C TYR A 68 -11.91 3.10 -23.21
N LEU A 69 -10.75 2.44 -23.18
CA LEU A 69 -10.09 2.04 -21.94
C LEU A 69 -9.71 3.25 -21.09
N ASN A 70 -9.25 4.33 -21.71
CA ASN A 70 -8.94 5.57 -21.00
C ASN A 70 -10.21 6.16 -20.38
N GLY A 71 -11.32 6.19 -21.13
CA GLY A 71 -12.61 6.63 -20.60
C GLY A 71 -13.07 5.79 -19.40
N LEU A 72 -12.99 4.47 -19.52
CA LEU A 72 -13.33 3.53 -18.44
C LEU A 72 -12.45 3.75 -17.20
N LEU A 73 -11.12 3.88 -17.39
CA LEU A 73 -10.18 4.17 -16.30
C LEU A 73 -10.56 5.45 -15.55
N TRP A 74 -10.83 6.54 -16.28
CA TRP A 74 -11.21 7.82 -15.67
C TRP A 74 -12.57 7.78 -14.99
N GLN A 75 -13.53 7.05 -15.55
CA GLN A 75 -14.84 6.83 -14.92
C GLN A 75 -14.69 6.10 -13.58
N LEU A 76 -13.87 5.05 -13.52
CA LEU A 76 -13.60 4.31 -12.29
C LEU A 76 -12.84 5.18 -11.28
N ALA A 77 -11.80 5.87 -11.72
CA ALA A 77 -10.98 6.76 -10.90
C ALA A 77 -11.80 7.87 -10.22
N ALA A 78 -12.83 8.40 -10.91
CA ALA A 78 -13.72 9.42 -10.35
C ALA A 78 -14.50 8.96 -9.11
N SER A 79 -14.66 7.65 -8.92
CA SER A 79 -15.32 7.03 -7.75
C SER A 79 -14.33 6.40 -6.76
N SER A 80 -13.02 6.56 -7.00
CA SER A 80 -11.96 5.95 -6.21
C SER A 80 -11.57 6.79 -4.99
N GLN A 81 -10.70 6.24 -4.14
CA GLN A 81 -10.10 6.92 -2.99
C GLN A 81 -8.68 7.46 -3.30
N LEU A 82 -8.31 7.54 -4.58
CA LEU A 82 -7.01 8.05 -5.01
C LEU A 82 -6.84 9.50 -4.55
N GLN A 83 -5.67 9.83 -4.00
CA GLN A 83 -5.32 11.20 -3.61
C GLN A 83 -4.75 12.00 -4.78
N ASP A 84 -4.06 11.31 -5.68
CA ASP A 84 -3.50 11.86 -6.91
C ASP A 84 -4.15 11.16 -8.11
N HIS A 85 -4.88 11.94 -8.91
CA HIS A 85 -5.58 11.44 -10.09
C HIS A 85 -4.75 11.58 -11.38
N ARG A 86 -3.45 11.88 -11.31
CA ARG A 86 -2.58 11.94 -12.50
C ARG A 86 -2.33 10.53 -13.06
N LEU A 87 -3.31 9.99 -13.76
CA LEU A 87 -3.25 8.67 -14.37
C LEU A 87 -2.68 8.71 -15.79
N ASP A 88 -1.88 7.72 -16.16
CA ASP A 88 -1.37 7.50 -17.52
C ASP A 88 -1.66 6.05 -17.92
N LEU A 89 -2.52 5.88 -18.93
CA LEU A 89 -2.84 4.58 -19.48
C LEU A 89 -1.80 4.17 -20.53
N ILE A 90 -1.30 2.93 -20.41
CA ILE A 90 -0.49 2.27 -21.43
C ILE A 90 -1.23 0.99 -21.82
N VAL A 91 -1.54 0.84 -23.10
CA VAL A 91 -2.16 -0.38 -23.63
C VAL A 91 -1.10 -1.11 -24.43
N LEU A 92 -0.76 -2.33 -24.03
CA LEU A 92 0.27 -3.14 -24.68
C LEU A 92 -0.35 -4.14 -25.64
N ASP A 93 0.28 -4.30 -26.81
CA ASP A 93 -0.05 -5.40 -27.72
C ASP A 93 0.59 -6.70 -27.21
N ASN A 94 -0.11 -7.35 -26.30
CA ASN A 94 0.37 -8.55 -25.62
C ASN A 94 -0.82 -9.48 -25.33
N PRO A 95 -0.81 -10.74 -25.83
CA PRO A 95 -1.94 -11.66 -25.69
C PRO A 95 -2.10 -12.24 -24.28
N ASN A 96 -1.18 -11.96 -23.35
CA ASN A 96 -1.31 -12.44 -21.98
C ASN A 96 -2.41 -11.68 -21.22
N LEU A 97 -3.24 -12.41 -20.48
CA LEU A 97 -4.28 -11.86 -19.60
C LEU A 97 -3.62 -11.19 -18.39
N ASN A 98 -3.35 -9.89 -18.50
CA ASN A 98 -2.65 -9.13 -17.47
C ASN A 98 -3.04 -7.64 -17.50
N ALA A 99 -3.01 -7.03 -16.31
CA ALA A 99 -2.98 -5.59 -16.11
C ALA A 99 -2.06 -5.30 -14.92
N PHE A 100 -1.51 -4.10 -14.85
CA PHE A 100 -0.60 -3.71 -13.79
C PHE A 100 -0.72 -2.22 -13.49
N ALA A 101 -0.30 -1.83 -12.30
CA ALA A 101 -0.10 -0.44 -11.92
C ALA A 101 1.33 -0.27 -11.39
N VAL A 102 1.94 0.89 -11.66
CA VAL A 102 3.22 1.26 -11.05
C VAL A 102 3.11 2.64 -10.38
N PRO A 103 4.04 3.02 -9.48
CA PRO A 103 3.99 4.31 -8.80
C PRO A 103 3.83 5.48 -9.77
N GLY A 104 3.18 6.55 -9.31
CA GLY A 104 2.96 7.73 -10.16
C GLY A 104 1.82 7.59 -11.17
N GLY A 105 0.83 6.75 -10.87
CA GLY A 105 -0.44 6.67 -11.61
C GLY A 105 -0.35 6.01 -12.99
N VAL A 106 0.71 5.26 -13.30
CA VAL A 106 0.74 4.49 -14.56
C VAL A 106 -0.14 3.26 -14.40
N VAL A 107 -1.08 3.07 -15.32
CA VAL A 107 -1.89 1.86 -15.42
C VAL A 107 -1.61 1.21 -16.78
N GLY A 108 -1.25 -0.06 -16.75
CA GLY A 108 -0.95 -0.86 -17.93
C GLY A 108 -2.00 -1.94 -18.16
N ILE A 109 -2.45 -2.08 -19.39
CA ILE A 109 -3.43 -3.10 -19.79
C ILE A 109 -2.89 -3.85 -21.00
N ASN A 110 -2.86 -5.18 -20.94
CA ASN A 110 -2.53 -6.00 -22.11
C ASN A 110 -3.79 -6.22 -22.97
N SER A 111 -3.62 -6.26 -24.30
CA SER A 111 -4.69 -6.60 -25.24
C SER A 111 -5.35 -7.97 -24.95
N GLY A 112 -4.57 -8.92 -24.41
CA GLY A 112 -5.07 -10.21 -23.95
C GLY A 112 -6.11 -10.13 -22.82
N LEU A 113 -6.05 -9.10 -21.95
CA LEU A 113 -7.08 -8.90 -20.93
C LEU A 113 -8.41 -8.49 -21.56
N LEU A 114 -8.39 -7.61 -22.57
CA LEU A 114 -9.61 -7.18 -23.27
C LEU A 114 -10.28 -8.34 -23.98
N LEU A 115 -9.49 -9.18 -24.66
CA LEU A 115 -10.00 -10.33 -25.39
C LEU A 115 -10.39 -11.50 -24.48
N GLY A 116 -9.82 -11.56 -23.27
CA GLY A 116 -10.06 -12.61 -22.28
C GLY A 116 -11.23 -12.35 -21.35
N ALA A 117 -11.63 -11.09 -21.14
CA ALA A 117 -12.79 -10.73 -20.33
C ALA A 117 -14.10 -11.16 -21.03
N LYS A 118 -15.04 -11.74 -20.29
CA LYS A 118 -16.34 -12.17 -20.87
C LYS A 118 -17.25 -10.99 -21.16
N ASP A 119 -17.14 -9.95 -20.35
CA ASP A 119 -17.94 -8.73 -20.45
C ASP A 119 -17.16 -7.52 -19.91
N GLU A 120 -17.73 -6.33 -20.12
CA GLU A 120 -17.15 -5.07 -19.63
C GLU A 120 -17.06 -5.02 -18.10
N PRO A 121 -18.04 -5.50 -17.31
CA PRO A 121 -17.92 -5.58 -15.85
C PRO A 121 -16.70 -6.40 -15.36
N GLU A 122 -16.39 -7.54 -15.97
CA GLU A 122 -15.18 -8.31 -15.64
C GLU A 122 -13.91 -7.50 -15.91
N LEU A 123 -13.84 -6.80 -17.05
CA LEU A 123 -12.73 -5.92 -17.37
C LEU A 123 -12.61 -4.75 -16.38
N ALA A 124 -13.73 -4.09 -16.09
CA ALA A 124 -13.80 -2.96 -15.17
C ALA A 124 -13.39 -3.36 -13.75
N SER A 125 -13.77 -4.56 -13.31
CA SER A 125 -13.34 -5.13 -12.02
C SER A 125 -11.82 -5.23 -11.92
N VAL A 126 -11.15 -5.68 -12.99
CA VAL A 126 -9.67 -5.77 -13.01
C VAL A 126 -9.01 -4.40 -13.07
N ILE A 127 -9.58 -3.43 -13.80
CA ILE A 127 -9.04 -2.05 -13.87
C ILE A 127 -9.25 -1.31 -12.55
N ALA A 128 -10.34 -1.59 -11.82
CA ALA A 128 -10.65 -0.95 -10.54
C ALA A 128 -9.82 -1.51 -9.37
N HIS A 129 -9.30 -2.72 -9.49
CA HIS A 129 -8.45 -3.38 -8.49
C HIS A 129 -7.09 -2.68 -8.35
#